data_AF-A0A8T5V5W4-F1
#
_entry.id   AF-A0A8T5V5W4-F1
#
_cell.length_a   1.000
_cell.length_b   1.000
_cell.length_c   1.000
_cell.angle_alpha   90.00
_cell.angle_beta   90.00
_cell.angle_gamma   90.00
#
_symmetry.space_group_name_H-M   'P 1'
#
loop_
_entity.id
_entity.type
_entity.pdbx_description
1 polymer ?
#
loop_
_entity_poly.entity_id
_entity_poly.type
_entity_poly.pdbx_seq_one_letter_code
_entity_poly.pdbx_strand_id
1 'polypeptide(L)'
;MKIRGDFVTNSSSVSYILTMNEDTFDVSIAQCGDSGTGQFLKFVKEKIKNEGTRTVLNDEEIYSLKITFVTDEARPIAGISDDGTMAEFLNVMRDLDINNLTNEELNSFLYWTILYPNYISNIGATRVETY
;
A
#
# COMPACT_ATOMS: atom_id res chain seq x y z
N MET A 1 38.48 19.49 3.31
CA MET A 1 38.03 18.35 2.49
C MET A 1 36.53 18.23 2.69
N LYS A 2 35.73 18.73 1.75
CA LYS A 2 34.26 18.62 1.81
C LYS A 2 33.91 17.28 1.21
N ILE A 3 33.30 16.40 2.00
CA ILE A 3 32.71 15.16 1.48
C ILE A 3 31.64 15.61 0.49
N ARG A 4 31.90 15.43 -0.80
CA ARG A 4 30.85 15.48 -1.81
C ARG A 4 30.01 14.24 -1.55
N GLY A 5 28.80 14.45 -1.03
CA GLY A 5 27.75 13.45 -1.09
C GLY A 5 27.27 13.41 -2.54
N ASP A 6 28.07 12.79 -3.41
CA ASP A 6 27.61 12.32 -4.70
C ASP A 6 26.67 11.12 -4.42
N PHE A 7 25.52 11.38 -3.77
CA PHE A 7 24.42 10.43 -3.83
C PHE A 7 23.92 10.51 -5.26
N VAL A 8 24.31 9.50 -6.03
CA VAL A 8 23.80 9.23 -7.36
C VAL A 8 22.27 9.28 -7.24
N THR A 9 21.65 10.31 -7.80
CA THR A 9 20.20 10.37 -8.03
C THR A 9 19.87 9.39 -9.14
N ASN A 10 20.00 8.09 -8.87
CA ASN A 10 19.24 7.12 -9.61
C ASN A 10 17.87 7.17 -9.00
N SER A 11 16.87 7.62 -9.77
CA SER A 11 15.46 7.52 -9.40
C SER A 11 15.19 6.08 -8.98
N SER A 12 15.15 5.82 -7.69
CA SER A 12 15.00 4.46 -7.21
C SER A 12 13.53 4.08 -7.35
N SER A 13 13.27 2.88 -7.88
CA SER A 13 11.91 2.37 -7.96
C SER A 13 11.86 0.89 -7.64
N VAL A 14 10.73 0.47 -7.11
CA VAL A 14 10.53 -0.90 -6.64
C VAL A 14 9.20 -1.42 -7.13
N SER A 15 9.22 -2.63 -7.69
CA SER A 15 8.01 -3.30 -8.15
C SER A 15 7.58 -4.37 -7.15
N TYR A 16 6.28 -4.43 -6.87
CA TYR A 16 5.64 -5.50 -6.11
C TYR A 16 4.55 -6.17 -6.93
N ILE A 17 4.34 -7.46 -6.67
CA ILE A 17 3.09 -8.15 -6.99
C ILE A 17 2.26 -8.13 -5.72
N LEU A 18 1.12 -7.44 -5.78
CA LEU A 18 0.08 -7.50 -4.77
C LEU A 18 -0.86 -8.64 -5.10
N THR A 19 -1.25 -9.42 -4.11
CA THR A 19 -2.23 -10.50 -4.24
C THR A 19 -3.33 -10.35 -3.20
N MET A 20 -4.55 -10.69 -3.61
CA MET A 20 -5.75 -10.56 -2.79
C MET A 20 -6.72 -11.71 -3.10
N ASN A 21 -7.29 -12.30 -2.05
CA ASN A 21 -8.52 -13.09 -2.14
C ASN A 21 -9.70 -12.17 -1.79
N GLU A 22 -10.69 -12.06 -2.67
CA GLU A 22 -11.76 -11.07 -2.54
C GLU A 22 -12.59 -11.27 -1.27
N ASP A 23 -12.95 -12.52 -0.94
CA ASP A 23 -13.80 -12.83 0.22
C ASP A 23 -13.13 -12.42 1.54
N THR A 24 -11.84 -12.73 1.71
CA THR A 24 -11.09 -12.30 2.91
C THR A 24 -10.95 -10.77 2.98
N PHE A 25 -10.88 -10.11 1.83
CA PHE A 25 -10.84 -8.66 1.76
C PHE A 25 -12.16 -8.03 2.19
N ASP A 26 -13.27 -8.59 1.75
CA ASP A 26 -14.62 -8.12 2.08
C ASP A 26 -14.92 -8.27 3.57
N VAL A 27 -14.47 -9.35 4.20
CA VAL A 27 -14.54 -9.50 5.66
C VAL A 27 -13.77 -8.39 6.36
N SER A 28 -12.58 -8.03 5.86
CA SER A 28 -11.75 -6.97 6.45
C SER A 28 -12.41 -5.59 6.32
N ILE A 29 -12.95 -5.29 5.13
CA ILE A 29 -13.70 -4.06 4.87
C ILE A 29 -14.92 -3.97 5.80
N ALA A 30 -15.66 -5.06 5.96
CA ALA A 30 -16.83 -5.10 6.84
C ALA A 30 -16.47 -4.89 8.32
N GLN A 31 -15.34 -5.43 8.79
CA GLN A 31 -14.85 -5.22 10.16
C GLN A 31 -14.44 -3.77 10.41
N CYS A 32 -13.84 -3.11 9.43
CA CYS A 32 -13.45 -1.70 9.52
C CYS A 32 -14.61 -0.72 9.31
N GLY A 33 -15.71 -1.16 8.70
CA GLY A 33 -16.88 -0.32 8.41
C GLY A 33 -16.54 0.87 7.52
N ASP A 34 -17.10 2.04 7.84
CA ASP A 34 -16.88 3.29 7.09
C ASP A 34 -15.71 4.14 7.60
N SER A 35 -14.85 3.57 8.45
CA SER A 35 -13.61 4.22 8.90
C SER A 35 -12.66 4.52 7.72
N GLY A 36 -11.68 5.40 7.94
CA GLY A 36 -10.60 5.63 6.97
C GLY A 36 -9.95 4.30 6.53
N THR A 37 -9.65 3.39 7.46
CA THR A 37 -9.16 2.04 7.13
C THR A 37 -10.10 1.27 6.20
N GLY A 38 -11.41 1.27 6.45
CA GLY A 38 -12.37 0.59 5.59
C GLY A 38 -12.43 1.19 4.18
N GLN A 39 -12.36 2.51 4.07
CA GLN A 39 -12.32 3.22 2.79
C GLN A 39 -11.01 2.96 2.02
N PHE A 40 -9.87 2.89 2.72
CA PHE A 40 -8.59 2.52 2.12
C PHE A 40 -8.62 1.11 1.55
N LEU A 41 -9.11 0.14 2.32
CA LEU A 41 -9.23 -1.24 1.84
C LEU A 41 -10.14 -1.33 0.61
N LYS A 42 -11.25 -0.57 0.56
CA LYS A 42 -12.09 -0.45 -0.64
C LYS A 42 -11.28 0.08 -1.83
N PHE A 43 -10.50 1.14 -1.64
CA PHE A 43 -9.62 1.67 -2.69
C PHE A 43 -8.64 0.61 -3.21
N VAL A 44 -7.93 -0.09 -2.32
CA VAL A 44 -6.95 -1.10 -2.73
C VAL A 44 -7.60 -2.27 -3.45
N LYS A 45 -8.76 -2.75 -2.96
CA LYS A 45 -9.57 -3.77 -3.63
C LYS A 45 -9.90 -3.37 -5.05
N GLU A 46 -10.50 -2.20 -5.23
CA GLU A 46 -10.91 -1.70 -6.55
C GLU A 46 -9.72 -1.50 -7.47
N LYS A 47 -8.59 -1.00 -6.95
CA LYS A 47 -7.36 -0.87 -7.73
C LYS A 47 -6.87 -2.22 -8.25
N ILE A 48 -6.77 -3.24 -7.39
CA ILE A 48 -6.34 -4.58 -7.78
C ILE A 48 -7.33 -5.22 -8.77
N LYS A 49 -8.64 -5.01 -8.61
CA LYS A 49 -9.65 -5.57 -9.52
C LYS A 49 -9.65 -4.91 -10.90
N ASN A 50 -9.47 -3.59 -10.95
CA ASN A 50 -9.56 -2.82 -12.19
C ASN A 50 -8.27 -2.87 -13.01
N GLU A 51 -7.11 -2.91 -12.35
CA GLU A 51 -5.80 -2.86 -13.02
C GLU A 51 -5.09 -4.23 -13.04
N GLY A 52 -5.53 -5.17 -12.20
CA GLY A 52 -4.89 -6.46 -12.03
C GLY A 52 -5.43 -7.56 -12.93
N THR A 53 -5.02 -8.79 -12.62
CA THR A 53 -5.43 -10.01 -13.32
C THR A 53 -6.02 -10.99 -12.31
N ARG A 54 -7.12 -11.63 -12.70
CA ARG A 54 -7.74 -12.74 -11.96
C ARG A 54 -7.09 -14.06 -12.38
N THR A 55 -6.71 -14.87 -11.39
CA THR A 55 -6.20 -16.22 -11.60
C THR A 55 -6.87 -17.19 -10.63
N VAL A 56 -6.79 -18.49 -10.93
CA VAL A 56 -7.23 -19.55 -10.03
C VAL A 56 -5.99 -20.27 -9.51
N LEU A 57 -5.82 -20.32 -8.19
CA LEU A 57 -4.71 -20.98 -7.53
C LEU A 57 -5.27 -21.89 -6.43
N ASN A 58 -5.02 -23.20 -6.53
CA ASN A 58 -5.57 -24.19 -5.59
C ASN A 58 -7.10 -24.09 -5.43
N ASP A 59 -7.81 -23.97 -6.55
CA ASP A 59 -9.28 -23.79 -6.61
C ASP A 59 -9.81 -22.49 -5.95
N GLU A 60 -8.91 -21.57 -5.56
CA GLU A 60 -9.26 -20.26 -5.01
C GLU A 60 -9.06 -19.17 -6.06
N GLU A 61 -10.00 -18.21 -6.11
CA GLU A 61 -9.86 -17.04 -6.95
C GLU A 61 -8.94 -16.01 -6.30
N ILE A 62 -7.84 -15.70 -6.99
CA ILE A 62 -6.84 -14.75 -6.53
C ILE A 62 -6.71 -13.64 -7.56
N TYR A 63 -6.84 -12.41 -7.09
CA TYR A 63 -6.54 -11.22 -7.88
C TYR A 63 -5.10 -10.78 -7.62
N SER A 64 -4.39 -10.39 -8.68
CA SER A 64 -3.01 -9.95 -8.56
C SER A 64 -2.73 -8.71 -9.40
N LEU A 65 -1.90 -7.81 -8.90
CA LEU A 65 -1.50 -6.57 -9.56
C LEU A 65 0.01 -6.38 -9.43
N LYS A 66 0.72 -6.24 -10.55
CA LYS A 66 2.10 -5.75 -10.55
C LYS A 66 2.07 -4.23 -10.52
N ILE A 67 2.64 -3.63 -9.48
CA ILE A 67 2.70 -2.17 -9.30
C ILE A 67 4.14 -1.74 -9.03
N THR A 68 4.53 -0.60 -9.61
CA THR A 68 5.85 0.02 -9.41
C THR A 68 5.68 1.33 -8.64
N PHE A 69 6.47 1.50 -7.60
CA PHE A 69 6.51 2.72 -6.80
C PHE A 69 7.83 3.45 -7.03
N VAL A 70 7.76 4.77 -7.24
CA VAL A 70 8.93 5.66 -7.26
C VAL A 70 9.27 5.99 -5.81
N THR A 71 10.41 5.49 -5.33
CA THR A 71 10.73 5.56 -3.89
C THR A 71 11.21 6.93 -3.46
N ASP A 72 11.71 7.75 -4.38
CA ASP A 72 12.19 9.11 -4.11
C ASP A 72 11.05 10.13 -3.95
N GLU A 73 9.85 9.78 -4.43
CA GLU A 73 8.66 10.65 -4.43
C GLU A 73 7.62 10.25 -3.38
N ALA A 74 7.79 9.08 -2.75
CA ALA A 74 6.89 8.60 -1.72
C ALA A 74 7.00 9.50 -0.48
N ARG A 75 6.06 10.45 -0.34
CA ARG A 75 5.98 11.30 0.83
C ARG A 75 5.31 10.53 1.97
N PRO A 76 5.83 10.60 3.21
CA PRO A 76 5.09 10.08 4.36
C PRO A 76 3.77 10.85 4.47
N ILE A 77 2.68 10.12 4.74
CA ILE A 77 1.42 10.78 5.13
C ILE A 77 1.68 11.54 6.43
N ALA A 78 1.15 12.76 6.52
CA ALA A 78 1.25 13.56 7.73
C ALA A 78 0.76 12.77 8.95
N GLY A 79 1.63 12.59 9.94
CA GLY A 79 1.36 11.81 11.15
C GLY A 79 1.97 10.41 11.17
N ILE A 80 2.54 9.93 10.07
CA ILE A 80 3.30 8.67 10.03
C ILE A 80 4.79 9.01 9.99
N SER A 81 5.55 8.54 10.97
CA SER A 81 7.01 8.63 11.00
C SER A 81 7.64 7.27 10.75
N ASP A 82 8.88 7.27 10.26
CA ASP A 82 9.64 6.04 9.98
C ASP A 82 9.89 5.19 11.25
N ASP A 83 9.82 5.81 12.43
CA ASP A 83 9.95 5.22 13.76
C ASP A 83 8.60 5.05 14.49
N GLY A 84 7.49 5.32 13.81
CA GLY A 84 6.14 5.29 14.37
C GLY A 84 5.69 3.88 14.78
N THR A 85 4.93 3.83 15.86
CA THR A 85 4.31 2.60 16.37
C THR A 85 3.04 2.23 15.60
N MET A 86 2.64 0.95 15.70
CA MET A 86 1.37 0.47 15.18
C MET A 86 0.16 1.29 15.66
N ALA A 87 0.18 1.71 16.93
CA ALA A 87 -0.91 2.50 17.51
C ALA A 87 -0.99 3.90 16.88
N GLU A 88 0.15 4.53 16.57
CA GLU A 88 0.19 5.83 15.90
C GLU A 88 -0.33 5.71 14.46
N PHE A 89 0.08 4.67 13.73
CA PHE A 89 -0.43 4.38 12.40
C PHE A 89 -1.96 4.19 12.40
N LEU A 90 -2.49 3.37 13.31
CA LEU A 90 -3.94 3.13 13.42
C LEU A 90 -4.73 4.39 13.81
N ASN A 91 -4.16 5.25 14.65
CA ASN A 91 -4.79 6.52 15.01
C ASN A 91 -4.83 7.47 13.80
N VAL A 92 -3.73 7.59 13.05
CA VAL A 92 -3.71 8.36 11.81
C VAL A 92 -4.75 7.81 10.84
N MET A 93 -4.81 6.49 10.67
CA MET A 93 -5.75 5.84 9.75
C MET A 93 -7.21 5.95 10.13
N ARG A 94 -7.51 6.00 11.44
CA ARG A 94 -8.88 6.21 11.92
C ARG A 94 -9.36 7.61 11.57
N ASP A 95 -8.47 8.60 11.68
CA ASP A 95 -8.81 10.03 11.59
C ASP A 95 -8.54 10.62 10.18
N LEU A 96 -7.90 9.84 9.29
CA LEU A 96 -7.61 10.22 7.91
C LEU A 96 -8.88 10.20 7.04
N ASP A 97 -9.25 11.35 6.49
CA ASP A 97 -10.30 11.44 5.47
C ASP A 97 -9.74 11.10 4.09
N ILE A 98 -9.81 9.81 3.76
CA ILE A 98 -9.23 9.22 2.56
C ILE A 98 -9.87 9.77 1.28
N ASN A 99 -11.12 10.23 1.34
CA ASN A 99 -11.82 10.76 0.16
C ASN A 99 -11.25 12.09 -0.32
N ASN A 100 -10.46 12.78 0.52
CA ASN A 100 -9.79 14.03 0.15
C ASN A 100 -8.38 13.81 -0.43
N LEU A 101 -7.89 12.56 -0.45
CA LEU A 101 -6.59 12.23 -1.00
C LEU A 101 -6.68 11.99 -2.51
N THR A 102 -5.67 12.47 -3.22
CA THR A 102 -5.47 12.16 -4.64
C THR A 102 -5.04 10.69 -4.82
N ASN A 103 -5.20 10.17 -6.04
CA ASN A 103 -4.72 8.82 -6.37
C ASN A 103 -3.20 8.65 -6.16
N GLU A 104 -2.41 9.71 -6.34
CA GLU A 104 -0.96 9.70 -6.09
C GLU A 104 -0.64 9.57 -4.60
N GLU A 105 -1.37 10.30 -3.75
CA GLU A 105 -1.25 10.21 -2.29
C GLU A 105 -1.69 8.83 -1.78
N LEU A 106 -2.78 8.30 -2.33
CA LEU A 106 -3.27 6.94 -2.05
C LEU A 106 -2.28 5.84 -2.47
N ASN A 107 -1.62 6.00 -3.62
CA ASN A 107 -0.58 5.06 -4.07
C ASN A 107 0.68 5.15 -3.20
N SER A 108 1.10 6.37 -2.83
CA SER A 108 2.19 6.57 -1.88
C SER A 108 1.86 5.91 -0.54
N PHE A 109 0.61 6.02 -0.11
CA PHE A 109 0.15 5.39 1.10
C PHE A 109 0.18 3.86 1.03
N LEU A 110 -0.31 3.28 -0.08
CA LEU A 110 -0.20 1.85 -0.34
C LEU A 110 1.26 1.36 -0.28
N TYR A 111 2.21 2.11 -0.83
CA TYR A 111 3.62 1.77 -0.71
C TYR A 111 4.09 1.66 0.75
N TRP A 112 3.75 2.64 1.59
CA TRP A 112 4.09 2.64 3.00
C TRP A 112 3.47 1.47 3.76
N THR A 113 2.23 1.12 3.45
CA THR A 113 1.57 -0.04 4.06
C THR A 113 2.21 -1.39 3.70
N ILE A 114 2.87 -1.48 2.54
CA ILE A 114 3.65 -2.66 2.12
C ILE A 114 4.98 -2.74 2.86
N LEU A 115 5.69 -1.61 2.99
CA LEU A 115 7.00 -1.55 3.67
C LEU A 115 6.92 -1.93 5.15
N TYR A 116 5.79 -1.64 5.76
CA TYR A 116 5.52 -1.95 7.15
C TYR A 116 4.37 -2.96 7.23
N PRO A 117 4.65 -4.24 6.93
CA PRO A 117 3.65 -5.27 6.60
C PRO A 117 2.70 -5.66 7.74
N ASN A 118 2.82 -5.03 8.91
CA ASN A 118 1.81 -5.19 9.96
C ASN A 118 0.50 -4.43 9.63
N TYR A 119 0.46 -3.64 8.54
CA TYR A 119 -0.61 -2.66 8.29
C TYR A 119 -1.72 -3.08 7.33
N ILE A 120 -1.58 -4.18 6.56
CA ILE A 120 -2.69 -4.72 5.76
C ILE A 120 -2.81 -6.23 5.94
N SER A 121 -3.73 -6.63 6.81
CA SER A 121 -4.21 -8.01 6.82
C SER A 121 -4.87 -8.33 5.47
N ASN A 122 -4.55 -9.48 4.89
CA ASN A 122 -5.18 -10.04 3.68
C ASN A 122 -4.71 -9.48 2.32
N ILE A 123 -3.60 -8.73 2.26
CA ILE A 123 -2.81 -8.53 1.03
C ILE A 123 -1.50 -9.31 1.12
N GLY A 124 -1.21 -10.13 0.11
CA GLY A 124 0.14 -10.62 -0.12
C GLY A 124 0.94 -9.58 -0.91
N ALA A 125 2.15 -9.25 -0.49
CA ALA A 125 3.04 -8.37 -1.23
C ALA A 125 4.38 -9.06 -1.48
N THR A 126 4.68 -9.33 -2.75
CA THR A 126 5.96 -9.94 -3.16
C THR A 126 6.77 -8.93 -3.93
N ARG A 127 7.96 -8.55 -3.43
CA ARG A 127 8.89 -7.70 -4.18
C ARG A 127 9.45 -8.49 -5.37
N VAL A 128 9.45 -7.90 -6.55
CA VAL A 128 9.91 -8.58 -7.79
C VAL A 128 11.05 -7.88 -8.50
N GLU A 129 11.14 -6.55 -8.46
CA GLU A 129 12.21 -5.78 -9.13
C GLU A 129 12.64 -4.58 -8.28
N THR A 130 13.87 -4.14 -8.48
CA THR A 130 14.41 -2.88 -7.93
C THR A 130 15.30 -2.26 -9.01
N TYR A 131 15.11 -0.97 -9.25
CA TYR A 131 15.79 -0.20 -10.30
C TYR A 131 16.61 0.93 -9.69
#